data_AF-A0A067BZE0-F1
#
_entry.id   AF-A0A067BZE0-F1
#
_cell.length_a   1.000
_cell.length_b   1.000
_cell.length_c   1.000
_cell.angle_alpha   90.00
_cell.angle_beta   90.00
_cell.angle_gamma   90.00
#
_symmetry.space_group_name_H-M   'P 1'
#
loop_
_entity.id
_entity.type
_entity.pdbx_description
1 polymer ?
#
loop_
_entity_poly.entity_id
_entity_poly.type
_entity_poly.pdbx_seq_one_letter_code
_entity_poly.pdbx_strand_id
1 'polypeptide(L)'
;MESTLTAPPVRSACPRDQWVHDQARSNCQCCGKGFKFYRRRHHCRVCGDLVCSKCSRTVYLINTTSNLGRACVDCASPSLLRASLELLGDGPTSVDVRPTCPAYRSSLVPRPWYDVDAGSCWNDECTVCIEQFANSHGDIVELPCHHVFHHACILPWLETHDECPVCRHGLPRDMSAFYRFISF
;
A
#
# COMPACT_ATOMS: atom_id res chain seq x y z
N MET A 1 -11.27 -2.93 -24.83
CA MET A 1 -9.80 -2.99 -24.75
C MET A 1 -9.45 -2.82 -23.29
N GLU A 2 -9.41 -3.94 -22.56
CA GLU A 2 -9.28 -3.99 -21.11
C GLU A 2 -7.84 -3.60 -20.72
N SER A 3 -7.66 -2.42 -20.13
CA SER A 3 -6.37 -1.98 -19.60
C SER A 3 -6.15 -2.60 -18.22
N THR A 4 -5.45 -3.73 -18.16
CA THR A 4 -5.08 -4.38 -16.90
C THR A 4 -4.05 -3.50 -16.18
N LEU A 5 -4.50 -2.71 -15.21
CA LEU A 5 -3.66 -1.96 -14.28
C LEU A 5 -2.81 -2.96 -13.47
N THR A 6 -1.62 -3.29 -13.97
CA THR A 6 -0.73 -4.21 -13.27
C THR A 6 0.04 -3.40 -12.24
N ALA A 7 -0.25 -3.64 -10.95
CA ALA A 7 0.39 -2.97 -9.82
C ALA A 7 1.94 -3.07 -9.91
N PRO A 8 2.68 -2.07 -9.42
CA PRO A 8 4.14 -2.09 -9.46
C PRO A 8 4.70 -3.31 -8.72
N PRO A 9 5.79 -3.94 -9.23
CA PRO A 9 6.35 -5.13 -8.62
C PRO A 9 6.88 -4.83 -7.21
N VAL A 10 6.20 -5.41 -6.23
CA VAL A 10 6.47 -5.26 -4.81
C VAL A 10 7.67 -6.14 -4.42
N ARG A 11 8.68 -5.55 -3.78
CA ARG A 11 9.90 -6.26 -3.33
C ARG A 11 9.92 -6.33 -1.81
N SER A 12 10.34 -7.46 -1.24
CA SER A 12 10.52 -7.56 0.22
C SER A 12 11.82 -6.91 0.67
N ALA A 13 11.77 -6.22 1.82
CA ALA A 13 12.97 -5.79 2.50
C ALA A 13 13.73 -7.01 3.05
N CYS A 14 15.05 -7.00 2.86
CA CYS A 14 15.99 -7.93 3.47
C CYS A 14 16.08 -7.65 4.98
N PRO A 15 15.88 -8.66 5.85
CA PRO A 15 16.07 -8.56 7.29
C PRO A 15 17.43 -7.94 7.65
N ARG A 16 17.46 -7.11 8.70
CA ARG A 16 18.64 -6.31 9.05
C ARG A 16 19.84 -7.18 9.48
N ASP A 17 19.59 -8.35 10.06
CA ASP A 17 20.58 -9.35 10.44
C ASP A 17 21.30 -9.99 9.22
N GLN A 18 20.72 -9.89 8.04
CA GLN A 18 21.31 -10.37 6.78
C GLN A 18 22.08 -9.27 6.02
N TRP A 19 22.14 -8.05 6.55
CA TRP A 19 22.83 -6.95 5.88
C TRP A 19 24.34 -7.10 5.97
N VAL A 20 25.01 -6.78 4.86
CA VAL A 20 26.47 -6.79 4.81
C VAL A 20 27.01 -5.69 5.73
N HIS A 21 27.88 -6.06 6.66
CA HIS A 21 28.55 -5.12 7.56
C HIS A 21 29.39 -4.08 6.79
N ASP A 22 29.42 -2.85 7.29
CA ASP A 22 30.13 -1.72 6.66
C ASP A 22 31.62 -2.01 6.36
N GLN A 23 32.29 -2.76 7.23
CA GLN A 23 33.70 -3.11 7.09
C GLN A 23 33.94 -4.24 6.08
N ALA A 24 32.93 -5.04 5.75
CA ALA A 24 33.06 -6.16 4.82
C ALA A 24 33.22 -5.72 3.35
N ARG A 25 32.92 -4.44 3.04
CA ARG A 25 33.12 -3.86 1.69
C ARG A 25 33.92 -2.56 1.76
N SER A 26 35.04 -2.55 1.04
CA SER A 26 35.81 -1.34 0.74
C SER A 26 35.29 -0.59 -0.50
N ASN A 27 34.45 -1.23 -1.32
CA ASN A 27 34.03 -0.74 -2.64
C ASN A 27 32.51 -0.90 -2.83
N CYS A 28 31.91 0.00 -3.63
CA CYS A 28 30.51 -0.08 -4.01
C CYS A 28 30.22 -1.33 -4.85
N GLN A 29 29.24 -2.15 -4.44
CA GLN A 29 28.92 -3.41 -5.11
C GLN A 29 28.52 -3.24 -6.59
N CYS A 30 27.83 -2.16 -6.96
CA CYS A 30 27.40 -1.96 -8.35
C CYS A 30 28.46 -1.37 -9.30
N CYS A 31 29.36 -0.49 -8.81
CA CYS A 31 30.30 0.23 -9.69
C CYS A 31 31.78 0.01 -9.37
N GLY A 32 32.09 -0.80 -8.35
CA GLY A 32 33.46 -1.10 -7.92
C GLY A 32 34.24 0.07 -7.31
N LYS A 33 33.71 1.29 -7.31
CA LYS A 33 34.45 2.47 -6.80
C LYS A 33 34.56 2.41 -5.27
N GLY A 34 35.78 2.65 -4.77
CA GLY A 34 36.11 2.63 -3.35
C GLY A 34 35.31 3.65 -2.54
N PHE A 35 34.84 3.24 -1.37
CA PHE A 35 34.23 4.14 -0.40
C PHE A 35 35.32 5.03 0.23
N LYS A 36 35.03 6.33 0.31
CA LYS A 36 35.91 7.37 0.88
C LYS A 36 35.03 8.36 1.64
N PHE A 37 35.60 9.39 2.26
CA PHE A 37 34.83 10.39 3.00
C PHE A 37 33.70 11.05 2.18
N TYR A 38 33.91 11.27 0.87
CA TYR A 38 32.94 11.87 -0.06
C TYR A 38 32.07 10.83 -0.81
N ARG A 39 32.42 9.54 -0.76
CA ARG A 39 31.61 8.44 -1.28
C ARG A 39 31.23 7.54 -0.12
N ARG A 40 30.13 7.91 0.54
CA ARG A 40 29.61 7.21 1.72
C ARG A 40 28.95 5.88 1.36
N ARG A 41 28.90 5.00 2.35
CA ARG A 41 28.25 3.69 2.31
C ARG A 41 26.74 3.83 2.49
N HIS A 42 25.97 3.03 1.76
CA HIS A 42 24.54 2.88 1.95
C HIS A 42 24.12 1.44 1.66
N HIS A 43 23.29 0.84 2.50
CA HIS A 43 22.74 -0.50 2.22
C HIS A 43 21.62 -0.49 1.18
N CYS A 44 21.59 -1.51 0.35
CA CYS A 44 20.39 -1.88 -0.39
C CYS A 44 19.43 -2.58 0.57
N ARG A 45 18.20 -2.07 0.68
CA ARG A 45 17.16 -2.65 1.54
C ARG A 45 16.56 -3.93 0.94
N VAL A 46 16.87 -4.27 -0.31
CA VAL A 46 16.38 -5.49 -0.99
C VAL A 46 17.37 -6.65 -0.85
N CYS A 47 18.67 -6.41 -1.03
CA CYS A 47 19.69 -7.47 -0.99
C CYS A 47 20.70 -7.33 0.16
N GLY A 48 20.63 -6.25 0.95
CA GLY A 48 21.54 -6.03 2.09
C GLY A 48 22.96 -5.55 1.73
N ASP A 49 23.36 -5.49 0.46
CA ASP A 49 24.73 -5.12 0.07
C ASP A 49 24.98 -3.59 0.08
N LEU A 50 26.26 -3.21 0.04
CA LEU A 50 26.73 -1.83 0.17
C LEU A 50 26.92 -1.16 -1.19
N VAL A 51 26.22 -0.04 -1.37
CA VAL A 51 26.23 0.77 -2.58
C VAL A 51 26.46 2.25 -2.29
N CYS A 52 26.97 2.99 -3.28
CA CYS A 52 27.07 4.44 -3.20
C CYS A 52 25.77 5.12 -3.62
N SER A 53 25.60 6.40 -3.29
CA SER A 53 24.39 7.18 -3.61
C SER A 53 24.03 7.12 -5.11
N LYS A 54 25.04 7.24 -5.98
CA LYS A 54 24.88 7.18 -7.45
C LYS A 54 24.43 5.80 -7.96
N CYS A 55 24.68 4.74 -7.20
CA CYS A 55 24.32 3.36 -7.51
C CYS A 55 23.09 2.90 -6.73
N SER A 56 22.26 3.83 -6.29
CA SER A 56 21.02 3.53 -5.58
C SER A 56 19.85 4.37 -6.08
N ARG A 57 18.64 3.84 -5.89
CA ARG A 57 17.35 4.47 -6.19
C ARG A 57 16.40 4.23 -5.03
N THR A 58 15.37 5.07 -4.91
CA THR A 58 14.24 4.82 -4.01
C THR A 58 13.27 3.89 -4.73
N VAL A 59 12.82 2.84 -4.05
CA VAL A 59 11.84 1.86 -4.55
C VAL A 59 10.77 1.59 -3.50
N TYR A 60 9.64 1.05 -3.94
CA TYR A 60 8.62 0.52 -3.05
C TYR A 60 9.03 -0.83 -2.46
N LEU A 61 8.88 -1.00 -1.14
CA LEU A 61 9.20 -2.23 -0.41
C LEU A 61 8.05 -2.65 0.52
N ILE A 62 7.80 -3.96 0.63
CA ILE A 62 7.01 -4.52 1.75
C ILE A 62 7.90 -4.78 2.96
N ASN A 63 7.25 -4.93 4.12
CA ASN A 63 7.89 -5.20 5.41
C ASN A 63 8.82 -4.07 5.89
N THR A 64 8.49 -2.83 5.53
CA THR A 64 9.13 -1.61 6.06
C THR A 64 8.07 -0.68 6.64
N THR A 65 8.47 0.26 7.49
CA THR A 65 7.54 1.23 8.10
C THR A 65 7.09 2.33 7.12
N SER A 66 7.92 2.70 6.15
CA SER A 66 7.66 3.78 5.19
C SER A 66 7.23 3.31 3.80
N ASN A 67 7.28 2.01 3.52
CA ASN A 67 7.07 1.40 2.19
C ASN A 67 7.94 1.93 1.06
N LEU A 68 8.87 2.84 1.38
CA LEU A 68 9.92 3.36 0.53
C LEU A 68 11.25 2.94 1.12
N GLY A 69 12.13 2.42 0.27
CA GLY A 69 13.48 2.05 0.68
C GLY A 69 14.49 2.23 -0.42
N ARG A 70 15.76 2.34 -0.01
CA ARG A 70 16.88 2.45 -0.94
C ARG A 70 17.20 1.08 -1.52
N ALA A 71 17.11 0.90 -2.83
CA ALA A 71 17.63 -0.28 -3.52
C ALA A 71 18.88 0.09 -4.34
N CYS A 72 19.76 -0.89 -4.57
CA CYS A 72 20.82 -0.75 -5.56
C CYS A 72 20.24 -0.64 -6.97
N VAL A 73 21.02 -0.17 -7.94
CA VAL A 73 20.56 -0.06 -9.34
C VAL A 73 20.12 -1.40 -9.91
N ASP A 74 20.73 -2.52 -9.51
CA ASP A 74 20.37 -3.85 -10.02
C ASP A 74 19.01 -4.30 -9.48
N CYS A 75 18.80 -4.19 -8.15
CA CYS A 75 17.50 -4.46 -7.52
C CYS A 75 16.42 -3.46 -7.96
N ALA A 76 16.81 -2.25 -8.40
CA ALA A 76 15.92 -1.25 -8.96
C ALA A 76 15.73 -1.38 -10.49
N SER A 77 16.53 -2.22 -11.16
CA SER A 77 16.67 -2.17 -12.62
C SER A 77 15.44 -2.72 -13.36
N PRO A 78 15.24 -2.28 -14.62
CA PRO A 78 14.07 -2.62 -15.39
C PRO A 78 13.97 -3.96 -16.08
N SER A 79 14.90 -4.89 -15.90
CA SER A 79 14.72 -6.25 -16.42
C SER A 79 13.49 -6.96 -15.81
N LEU A 80 12.90 -6.36 -14.76
CA LEU A 80 11.58 -6.64 -14.19
C LEU A 80 10.57 -5.45 -14.30
N LEU A 81 10.84 -4.38 -15.08
CA LEU A 81 10.17 -3.05 -15.02
C LEU A 81 9.90 -2.38 -16.37
N ARG A 82 10.21 -2.94 -17.55
CA ARG A 82 10.14 -2.19 -18.82
C ARG A 82 8.72 -1.71 -19.23
N ALA A 83 7.68 -1.97 -18.43
CA ALA A 83 6.30 -1.59 -18.73
C ALA A 83 5.76 -0.35 -17.99
N SER A 84 6.44 0.25 -17.00
CA SER A 84 5.73 1.11 -16.01
C SER A 84 6.24 2.54 -15.76
N LEU A 85 7.19 3.09 -16.52
CA LEU A 85 7.83 4.38 -16.17
C LEU A 85 7.61 5.55 -17.13
N GLU A 86 6.79 5.43 -18.17
CA GLU A 86 6.56 6.57 -19.11
C GLU A 86 5.44 7.54 -18.69
N LEU A 87 4.77 7.37 -17.54
CA LEU A 87 3.51 8.08 -17.25
C LEU A 87 3.40 8.85 -15.92
N LEU A 88 4.48 9.43 -15.37
CA LEU A 88 4.32 10.36 -14.24
C LEU A 88 4.95 11.73 -14.56
N GLY A 89 4.13 12.56 -15.21
CA GLY A 89 4.29 14.02 -15.25
C GLY A 89 3.87 14.68 -13.94
N ASP A 90 4.21 15.96 -13.83
CA ASP A 90 4.29 16.81 -12.63
C ASP A 90 3.21 16.60 -11.55
N GLY A 91 3.68 16.48 -10.30
CA GLY A 91 2.85 16.22 -9.12
C GLY A 91 2.14 17.47 -8.58
N PRO A 92 0.94 17.34 -7.98
CA PRO A 92 0.25 18.46 -7.37
C PRO A 92 0.69 18.68 -5.90
N THR A 93 0.73 19.97 -5.55
CA THR A 93 0.98 20.52 -4.23
C THR A 93 -0.29 20.52 -3.35
N SER A 94 -0.09 20.13 -2.08
CA SER A 94 -0.75 20.63 -0.86
C SER A 94 -2.07 20.03 -0.33
N VAL A 95 -2.03 19.79 1.00
CA VAL A 95 -3.07 19.67 2.06
C VAL A 95 -3.96 18.42 2.13
N ASP A 96 -3.59 17.55 3.09
CA ASP A 96 -4.39 16.59 3.88
C ASP A 96 -5.64 15.91 3.26
N VAL A 97 -5.51 15.30 2.08
CA VAL A 97 -6.42 14.20 1.69
C VAL A 97 -5.76 12.89 2.10
N ARG A 98 -6.44 12.09 2.94
CA ARG A 98 -5.97 10.77 3.38
C ARG A 98 -6.89 9.70 2.80
N PRO A 99 -6.79 9.43 1.49
CA PRO A 99 -7.66 8.45 0.87
C PRO A 99 -7.32 7.05 1.37
N THR A 100 -8.34 6.20 1.47
CA THR A 100 -8.12 4.77 1.63
C THR A 100 -7.45 4.20 0.37
N CYS A 101 -6.55 3.25 0.55
CA CYS A 101 -5.82 2.55 -0.50
C CYS A 101 -6.77 2.09 -1.62
N PRO A 102 -6.53 2.49 -2.89
CA PRO A 102 -7.39 2.11 -4.01
C PRO A 102 -7.57 0.59 -4.15
N ALA A 103 -6.56 -0.21 -3.81
CA ALA A 103 -6.67 -1.66 -3.88
C ALA A 103 -7.57 -2.23 -2.78
N TYR A 104 -7.52 -1.70 -1.56
CA TYR A 104 -8.45 -2.10 -0.51
C TYR A 104 -9.88 -1.72 -0.88
N ARG A 105 -10.11 -0.50 -1.38
CA ARG A 105 -11.44 -0.08 -1.88
C ARG A 105 -11.96 -1.04 -2.96
N SER A 106 -11.10 -1.42 -3.90
CA SER A 106 -11.44 -2.36 -4.98
C SER A 106 -11.62 -3.81 -4.49
N SER A 107 -11.15 -4.14 -3.30
CA SER A 107 -11.27 -5.48 -2.71
C SER A 107 -12.50 -5.67 -1.83
N LEU A 108 -13.22 -4.58 -1.52
CA LEU A 108 -14.47 -4.67 -0.75
C LEU A 108 -15.44 -5.54 -1.54
N VAL A 109 -15.88 -6.64 -0.93
CA VAL A 109 -16.76 -7.62 -1.57
C VAL A 109 -18.21 -7.16 -1.34
N PRO A 110 -18.90 -6.62 -2.36
CA PRO A 110 -20.33 -6.34 -2.26
C PRO A 110 -21.10 -7.64 -2.06
N ARG A 111 -22.08 -7.60 -1.17
CA ARG A 111 -22.98 -8.73 -0.88
C ARG A 111 -24.42 -8.25 -0.86
N PRO A 112 -25.37 -9.06 -1.34
CA PRO A 112 -26.78 -8.73 -1.16
C PRO A 112 -27.10 -8.69 0.33
N TRP A 113 -27.91 -7.71 0.75
CA TRP A 113 -28.52 -7.74 2.07
C TRP A 113 -29.46 -8.95 2.16
N TYR A 114 -29.37 -9.72 3.24
CA TYR A 114 -30.30 -10.80 3.53
C TYR A 114 -30.81 -10.65 4.95
N ASP A 115 -32.12 -10.78 5.11
CA ASP A 115 -32.81 -10.68 6.39
C ASP A 115 -32.55 -11.97 7.18
N VAL A 116 -31.39 -12.04 7.85
CA VAL A 116 -31.14 -13.09 8.84
C VAL A 116 -31.82 -12.69 10.12
N ASP A 117 -32.86 -13.44 10.50
CA ASP A 117 -33.58 -13.36 11.76
C ASP A 117 -32.69 -12.90 12.94
N ALA A 118 -32.80 -11.61 13.28
CA ALA A 118 -32.70 -10.95 14.59
C ALA A 118 -31.82 -11.57 15.71
N GLY A 119 -30.69 -12.18 15.39
CA GLY A 119 -29.87 -12.90 16.37
C GLY A 119 -28.55 -12.25 16.75
N SER A 120 -27.88 -11.53 15.83
CA SER A 120 -26.47 -11.19 16.07
C SER A 120 -25.82 -10.16 15.13
N CYS A 121 -26.30 -8.90 15.03
CA CYS A 121 -25.42 -7.72 14.82
C CYS A 121 -26.15 -6.35 14.74
N TRP A 122 -26.02 -5.59 15.83
CA TRP A 122 -25.86 -4.14 16.05
C TRP A 122 -26.32 -2.98 15.13
N ASN A 123 -26.88 -3.09 13.90
CA ASN A 123 -27.53 -1.95 13.19
C ASN A 123 -28.34 -2.39 11.94
N ASP A 124 -29.57 -1.85 11.77
CA ASP A 124 -30.47 -2.15 10.64
C ASP A 124 -30.46 -1.07 9.53
N GLU A 125 -29.67 0.00 9.71
CA GLU A 125 -29.61 1.15 8.81
C GLU A 125 -28.17 1.54 8.43
N CYS A 126 -28.01 2.09 7.23
CA CYS A 126 -26.76 2.64 6.75
C CYS A 126 -26.56 4.06 7.30
N THR A 127 -25.55 4.28 8.15
CA THR A 127 -25.32 5.59 8.79
C THR A 127 -24.82 6.68 7.84
N VAL A 128 -24.53 6.36 6.57
CA VAL A 128 -24.10 7.35 5.57
C VAL A 128 -25.30 8.00 4.88
N CYS A 129 -26.33 7.23 4.52
CA CYS A 129 -27.57 7.74 3.91
C CYS A 129 -28.76 7.81 4.90
N ILE A 130 -28.65 7.19 6.07
CA ILE A 130 -29.70 7.11 7.10
C ILE A 130 -30.94 6.36 6.57
N GLU A 131 -30.71 5.32 5.77
CA GLU A 131 -31.76 4.46 5.21
C GLU A 131 -31.55 3.00 5.62
N GLN A 132 -32.64 2.24 5.74
CA GLN A 132 -32.60 0.81 6.04
C GLN A 132 -31.91 0.03 4.92
N PHE A 133 -31.13 -1.01 5.27
CA PHE A 133 -30.46 -1.84 4.26
C PHE A 133 -31.44 -2.60 3.34
N ALA A 134 -32.66 -2.85 3.82
CA ALA A 134 -33.75 -3.42 3.02
C ALA A 134 -34.31 -2.42 1.98
N ASN A 135 -34.22 -1.12 2.28
CA ASN A 135 -34.80 -0.06 1.47
C ASN A 135 -33.71 0.59 0.62
N SER A 136 -33.34 -0.10 -0.47
CA SER A 136 -32.59 0.43 -1.62
C SER A 136 -31.06 0.62 -1.47
N HIS A 137 -30.39 0.89 -2.61
CA HIS A 137 -28.93 0.89 -2.87
C HIS A 137 -28.23 -0.46 -3.12
N GLY A 138 -28.95 -1.58 -3.02
CA GLY A 138 -28.48 -2.88 -3.51
C GLY A 138 -27.52 -3.56 -2.53
N ASP A 139 -26.27 -3.77 -2.94
CA ASP A 139 -25.31 -4.53 -2.15
C ASP A 139 -24.78 -3.75 -0.94
N ILE A 140 -24.53 -4.47 0.14
CA ILE A 140 -23.84 -4.01 1.33
C ILE A 140 -22.37 -4.43 1.32
N VAL A 141 -21.57 -3.75 2.11
CA VAL A 141 -20.21 -4.16 2.46
C VAL A 141 -19.98 -4.01 3.95
N GLU A 142 -19.18 -4.91 4.48
CA GLU A 142 -18.73 -4.90 5.87
C GLU A 142 -17.27 -4.48 5.91
N LEU A 143 -16.95 -3.49 6.74
CA LEU A 143 -15.56 -3.10 7.02
C LEU A 143 -14.94 -4.07 8.05
N PRO A 144 -13.60 -4.15 8.18
CA PRO A 144 -12.90 -4.99 9.17
C PRO A 144 -13.25 -4.71 10.63
N CYS A 145 -13.87 -3.56 10.90
CA CYS A 145 -14.40 -3.21 12.22
C CYS A 145 -15.86 -3.68 12.43
N HIS A 146 -16.38 -4.52 11.53
CA HIS A 146 -17.73 -5.08 11.52
C HIS A 146 -18.89 -4.08 11.33
N HIS A 147 -18.60 -2.83 10.97
CA HIS A 147 -19.63 -1.88 10.56
C HIS A 147 -20.01 -2.10 9.10
N VAL A 148 -21.32 -2.07 8.84
CA VAL A 148 -21.93 -2.35 7.54
C VAL A 148 -22.43 -1.06 6.90
N PHE A 149 -22.27 -0.94 5.58
CA PHE A 149 -22.73 0.20 4.78
C PHE A 149 -23.22 -0.30 3.42
N HIS A 150 -24.08 0.48 2.74
CA HIS A 150 -24.28 0.26 1.30
C HIS A 150 -22.95 0.44 0.56
N HIS A 151 -22.66 -0.46 -0.38
CA HIS A 151 -21.46 -0.42 -1.20
C HIS A 151 -21.33 0.95 -1.90
N ALA A 152 -22.42 1.44 -2.47
CA ALA A 152 -22.47 2.74 -3.14
C ALA A 152 -22.25 3.93 -2.19
N CYS A 153 -22.67 3.83 -0.93
CA CYS A 153 -22.57 4.92 0.04
C CYS A 153 -21.16 5.04 0.64
N ILE A 154 -20.48 3.92 0.89
CA ILE A 154 -19.16 3.95 1.52
C ILE A 154 -18.03 4.31 0.55
N LEU A 155 -18.14 3.98 -0.74
CA LEU A 155 -17.06 4.23 -1.70
C LEU A 155 -16.65 5.71 -1.80
N PRO A 156 -17.58 6.69 -1.93
CA PRO A 156 -17.22 8.11 -1.95
C PRO A 156 -16.50 8.58 -0.67
N TRP A 157 -16.87 8.03 0.49
CA TRP A 157 -16.20 8.35 1.75
C TRP A 157 -14.73 7.92 1.72
N LEU A 158 -14.46 6.71 1.23
CA LEU A 158 -13.11 6.14 1.19
C LEU A 158 -12.19 6.81 0.17
N GLU A 159 -12.71 7.62 -0.75
CA GLU A 159 -11.92 8.44 -1.68
C GLU A 159 -11.21 9.61 -0.99
N THR A 160 -11.69 10.02 0.18
CA THR A 160 -11.18 11.19 0.90
C THR A 160 -10.72 10.88 2.32
N HIS A 161 -11.17 9.76 2.89
CA HIS A 161 -10.90 9.33 4.25
C HIS A 161 -10.32 7.92 4.31
N ASP A 162 -9.58 7.65 5.39
CA ASP A 162 -8.96 6.37 5.73
C ASP A 162 -9.46 5.83 7.08
N GLU A 163 -10.67 6.20 7.48
CA GLU A 163 -11.26 5.79 8.77
C GLU A 163 -12.73 5.42 8.60
N CYS A 164 -13.20 4.46 9.41
CA CYS A 164 -14.61 4.10 9.50
C CYS A 164 -15.46 5.31 9.96
N PRO A 165 -16.59 5.64 9.27
CA PRO A 165 -17.48 6.73 9.68
C PRO A 165 -18.04 6.61 11.11
N VAL A 166 -18.18 5.38 11.62
CA VAL A 166 -18.83 5.11 12.91
C VAL A 166 -17.81 5.08 14.04
N CYS A 167 -16.80 4.22 13.95
CA CYS A 167 -15.87 3.98 15.06
C CYS A 167 -14.46 4.55 14.85
N ARG A 168 -14.22 5.23 13.72
CA ARG A 168 -12.91 5.78 13.34
C ARG A 168 -11.78 4.76 13.28
N HIS A 169 -12.11 3.48 13.14
CA HIS A 169 -11.12 2.44 12.89
C HIS A 169 -10.34 2.78 11.61
N GLY A 170 -9.01 2.86 11.73
CA GLY A 170 -8.13 3.21 10.62
C GLY A 170 -8.07 2.10 9.57
N LEU A 171 -8.34 2.46 8.32
CA LEU A 171 -8.34 1.60 7.15
C LEU A 171 -6.98 1.69 6.42
N PRO A 172 -6.65 0.71 5.56
CA PRO A 172 -5.41 0.74 4.80
C PRO A 172 -5.24 2.00 3.97
N ARG A 173 -4.16 2.76 4.21
CA ARG A 173 -3.74 3.87 3.33
C ARG A 173 -2.90 3.39 2.13
N ASP A 174 -2.31 2.21 2.22
CA ASP A 174 -1.50 1.61 1.16
C ASP A 174 -1.62 0.08 1.11
N MET A 175 -1.04 -0.52 0.07
CA MET A 175 -1.01 -1.97 -0.15
C MET A 175 -0.44 -2.75 1.04
N SER A 176 0.48 -2.17 1.82
CA SER A 176 1.12 -2.84 2.96
C SER A 176 0.18 -2.97 4.15
N ALA A 177 -0.69 -1.97 4.36
CA ALA A 177 -1.74 -2.05 5.35
C ALA A 177 -2.81 -3.04 4.86
N PHE A 178 -3.15 -3.03 3.58
CA PHE A 178 -4.13 -3.95 2.99
C PHE A 178 -3.75 -5.42 3.19
N TYR A 179 -2.51 -5.82 2.88
CA TYR A 179 -2.07 -7.20 3.08
C TYR A 179 -2.04 -7.64 4.56
N ARG A 180 -1.84 -6.71 5.50
CA ARG A 180 -1.99 -6.98 6.95
C ARG A 180 -3.45 -7.17 7.37
N PHE A 181 -4.39 -6.55 6.67
CA PHE A 181 -5.81 -6.67 6.93
C PHE A 181 -6.41 -7.99 6.42
N ILE A 182 -5.88 -8.56 5.33
CA ILE A 182 -6.43 -9.78 4.69
C ILE A 182 -5.68 -11.08 5.01
N SER A 183 -4.59 -11.04 5.80
CA SER A 183 -3.75 -12.21 6.11
C SER A 183 -3.94 -12.74 7.54
N PHE A 184 -5.15 -12.60 8.10
CA PHE A 184 -5.56 -13.28 9.34
C PHE A 184 -6.32 -14.57 9.03
#